data_AF-A0A9P4P1I1-F1
#
_entry.id   AF-A0A9P4P1I1-F1
#
_cell.length_a   1.000
_cell.length_b   1.000
_cell.length_c   1.000
_cell.angle_alpha   90.00
_cell.angle_beta   90.00
_cell.angle_gamma   90.00
#
_symmetry.space_group_name_H-M   'P 1'
#
loop_
_entity.id
_entity.type
_entity.pdbx_description
1 polymer ?
#
loop_
_entity_poly.entity_id
_entity_poly.type
_entity_poly.pdbx_seq_one_letter_code
_entity_poly.pdbx_strand_id
1 'polypeptide(L)'
;ASKSLWQPTFGSKRQIVLNYVVDVNKVFRDDVGIFDVDLFDTPKETIQSLHEKGKKKICYFSAGTSEDWREDFSLFKPNDSLSDMEDWIGERWLDVTKPSVFDIMKKRIALAHEKGCDATDPDHMDGYR
;
A
#
# COMPACT_ATOMS: atom_id res chain seq x y z
N ALA A 1 11.31 23.59 -5.97
CA ALA A 1 10.95 23.86 -4.57
C ALA A 1 10.99 22.54 -3.81
N SER A 2 11.62 22.48 -2.63
CA SER A 2 11.54 21.30 -1.77
C SER A 2 10.07 21.09 -1.41
N LYS A 3 9.49 19.97 -1.84
CA LYS A 3 8.11 19.60 -1.47
C LYS A 3 8.15 19.32 0.03
N SER A 4 7.49 20.15 0.83
CA SER A 4 7.42 19.95 2.28
C SER A 4 6.85 18.56 2.57
N LEU A 5 7.46 17.85 3.52
CA LEU A 5 6.94 16.57 4.00
C LEU A 5 5.49 16.76 4.47
N TRP A 6 4.58 15.89 4.01
CA TRP A 6 3.19 15.94 4.44
C TRP A 6 3.06 15.38 5.85
N GLN A 7 2.43 16.13 6.74
CA GLN A 7 2.07 15.71 8.09
C GLN A 7 0.55 15.90 8.25
N PRO A 8 -0.24 14.82 8.42
CA PRO A 8 -1.65 14.97 8.74
C PRO A 8 -1.82 15.56 10.14
N THR A 9 -2.86 16.38 10.32
CA THR A 9 -3.23 16.91 11.64
C THR A 9 -3.97 15.85 12.45
N PHE A 10 -3.86 15.92 13.77
CA PHE A 10 -4.66 15.07 14.66
C PHE A 10 -6.15 15.19 14.34
N GLY A 11 -6.86 14.06 14.30
CA GLY A 11 -8.28 14.00 13.98
C GLY A 11 -8.60 14.08 12.47
N SER A 12 -7.59 14.08 11.59
CA SER A 12 -7.82 13.96 10.13
C SER A 12 -8.64 12.72 9.82
N LYS A 13 -9.77 12.90 9.14
CA LYS A 13 -10.64 11.80 8.71
C LYS A 13 -10.00 11.05 7.54
N ARG A 14 -9.93 9.73 7.67
CA ARG A 14 -9.44 8.80 6.64
C ARG A 14 -10.51 7.80 6.24
N GLN A 15 -10.45 7.36 4.99
CA GLN A 15 -11.18 6.21 4.47
C GLN A 15 -10.16 5.19 3.97
N ILE A 16 -10.32 3.93 4.36
CA ILE A 16 -9.51 2.81 3.87
C ILE A 16 -10.36 2.00 2.88
N VAL A 17 -9.83 1.75 1.68
CA VAL A 17 -10.49 0.98 0.62
C VAL A 17 -9.44 0.10 -0.07
N LEU A 18 -9.39 -1.18 0.29
CA LEU A 18 -8.39 -2.13 -0.26
C LEU A 18 -8.99 -3.13 -1.24
N ASN A 19 -10.31 -3.30 -1.25
CA ASN A 19 -10.99 -4.37 -1.99
C ASN A 19 -11.59 -3.95 -3.34
N TYR A 20 -11.51 -2.66 -3.71
CA TYR A 20 -11.93 -2.16 -5.01
C TYR A 20 -11.29 -0.81 -5.34
N VAL A 21 -11.26 -0.47 -6.62
CA VAL A 21 -10.80 0.85 -7.09
C VAL A 21 -11.83 1.92 -6.79
N VAL A 22 -11.39 2.99 -6.12
CA VAL A 22 -12.23 4.12 -5.76
C VAL A 22 -12.81 4.82 -7.00
N ASP A 23 -14.14 4.91 -7.09
CA ASP A 23 -14.84 5.62 -8.17
C ASP A 23 -14.85 7.13 -7.91
N VAL A 24 -13.93 7.85 -8.56
CA VAL A 24 -13.68 9.30 -8.40
C VAL A 24 -14.84 10.20 -8.83
N ASN A 25 -15.87 9.65 -9.47
CA ASN A 25 -17.03 10.41 -9.95
C ASN A 25 -18.26 10.28 -9.04
N LYS A 26 -18.27 9.34 -8.11
CA LYS A 26 -19.37 9.21 -7.13
C LYS A 26 -19.21 10.20 -5.99
N VAL A 27 -20.33 10.51 -5.32
CA VAL A 27 -20.35 11.38 -4.14
C VAL A 27 -19.45 10.74 -3.08
N PHE A 28 -18.35 11.43 -2.79
CA PHE A 28 -17.51 11.12 -1.66
C PHE A 28 -18.08 11.73 -0.40
N ARG A 29 -17.69 11.14 0.73
CA ARG A 29 -17.74 11.86 2.00
C ARG A 29 -16.79 13.05 1.90
N ASP A 30 -17.34 14.24 1.67
CA ASP A 30 -16.56 15.48 1.51
C ASP A 30 -15.68 15.75 2.73
N ASP A 31 -16.10 15.28 3.91
CA ASP A 31 -15.39 15.38 5.17
C ASP A 31 -14.16 14.45 5.29
N VAL A 32 -13.93 13.54 4.34
CA VAL A 32 -12.74 12.68 4.30
C VAL A 32 -11.63 13.35 3.48
N GLY A 33 -10.49 13.60 4.12
CA GLY A 33 -9.32 14.23 3.49
C GLY A 33 -8.24 13.24 3.04
N ILE A 34 -8.26 12.02 3.55
CA ILE A 34 -7.21 11.00 3.35
C ILE A 34 -7.86 9.72 2.85
N PHE A 35 -7.30 9.15 1.79
CA PHE A 35 -7.65 7.83 1.28
C PHE A 35 -6.46 6.90 1.42
N ASP A 36 -6.71 5.76 2.03
CA ASP A 36 -5.77 4.64 2.09
C ASP A 36 -6.25 3.59 1.09
N VAL A 37 -5.44 3.31 0.09
CA VAL A 37 -5.83 2.51 -1.08
C VAL A 37 -4.78 1.47 -1.39
N ASP A 38 -5.21 0.35 -1.99
CA ASP A 38 -4.30 -0.70 -2.41
C ASP A 38 -3.27 -0.19 -3.44
N LEU A 39 -1.97 -0.41 -3.18
CA LEU A 39 -0.88 0.05 -4.04
C LEU A 39 -0.93 -0.56 -5.43
N PHE A 40 -1.26 -1.84 -5.56
CA PHE A 40 -1.18 -2.57 -6.83
C PHE A 40 -2.44 -2.34 -7.66
N ASP A 41 -3.60 -2.53 -7.04
CA ASP A 41 -4.89 -2.58 -7.73
C ASP A 41 -5.41 -1.18 -8.07
N THR A 42 -4.95 -0.14 -7.34
CA THR A 42 -5.35 1.24 -7.65
C THR A 42 -4.51 1.79 -8.82
N PRO A 43 -5.16 2.20 -9.93
CA PRO A 43 -4.47 2.82 -11.06
C PRO A 43 -3.90 4.19 -10.67
N LYS A 44 -2.81 4.58 -11.34
CA LYS A 44 -2.17 5.89 -11.15
C LYS A 44 -3.14 7.04 -11.43
N GLU A 45 -4.01 6.86 -12.41
CA GLU A 45 -5.02 7.83 -12.84
C GLU A 45 -6.03 8.11 -11.73
N THR A 46 -6.40 7.08 -10.96
CA THR A 46 -7.29 7.21 -9.79
C THR A 46 -6.61 8.00 -8.68
N ILE A 47 -5.33 7.70 -8.38
CA ILE A 47 -4.53 8.42 -7.38
C ILE A 47 -4.42 9.91 -7.75
N GLN A 48 -4.11 10.20 -9.02
CA GLN A 48 -4.04 11.58 -9.54
C GLN A 48 -5.39 12.29 -9.46
N SER A 49 -6.48 11.65 -9.89
CA SER A 49 -7.84 12.22 -9.82
C SER A 49 -8.24 12.59 -8.39
N LEU A 50 -7.85 11.77 -7.41
CA LEU A 50 -8.05 12.10 -6.01
C LEU A 50 -7.20 13.31 -5.56
N HIS A 51 -6.02 13.56 -6.16
CA HIS A 51 -5.17 14.72 -5.80
C HIS A 51 -5.80 16.00 -6.33
N GLU A 52 -6.33 15.96 -7.54
CA GLU A 52 -7.04 17.06 -8.16
C GLU A 52 -8.28 17.45 -7.33
N LYS A 53 -8.87 16.51 -6.60
CA LYS A 53 -9.94 16.72 -5.61
C LYS A 53 -9.45 17.11 -4.22
N GLY A 54 -8.17 17.44 -4.07
CA GLY A 54 -7.55 17.89 -2.80
C GLY A 54 -7.38 16.78 -1.75
N LYS A 55 -7.50 15.51 -2.14
CA LYS A 55 -7.38 14.36 -1.22
C LYS A 55 -5.94 13.84 -1.17
N LYS A 56 -5.49 13.45 0.02
CA LYS A 56 -4.20 12.79 0.28
C LYS A 56 -4.30 11.28 0.10
N LYS A 57 -3.26 10.63 -0.42
CA LYS A 57 -3.20 9.17 -0.58
C LYS A 57 -2.14 8.54 0.28
N ILE A 58 -2.56 7.53 1.01
CA ILE A 58 -1.72 6.51 1.59
C ILE A 58 -1.89 5.27 0.69
N CYS A 59 -0.78 4.61 0.34
CA CYS A 59 -0.83 3.40 -0.46
C CYS A 59 -0.43 2.20 0.39
N TYR A 60 -1.38 1.30 0.58
CA TYR A 60 -1.25 0.05 1.29
C TYR A 60 -0.48 -0.98 0.46
N PHE A 61 0.43 -1.70 1.09
CA PHE A 61 0.94 -2.98 0.60
C PHE A 61 1.36 -3.83 1.78
N SER A 62 1.25 -5.15 1.68
CA SER A 62 1.83 -5.99 2.72
C SER A 62 3.36 -5.97 2.64
N ALA A 63 4.01 -5.66 3.75
CA ALA A 63 5.48 -5.65 3.86
C ALA A 63 6.01 -6.88 4.61
N GLY A 64 5.18 -7.52 5.41
CA GLY A 64 5.53 -8.74 6.17
C GLY A 64 5.04 -10.04 5.56
N THR A 65 4.22 -10.01 4.51
CA THR A 65 3.73 -11.22 3.82
C THR A 65 3.88 -11.09 2.30
N SER A 66 3.95 -12.23 1.62
CA SER A 66 3.78 -12.33 0.18
C SER A 66 2.36 -12.77 -0.16
N GLU A 67 1.82 -12.22 -1.23
CA GLU A 67 0.45 -12.42 -1.70
C GLU A 67 0.51 -12.99 -3.12
N ASP A 68 0.07 -14.23 -3.34
CA ASP A 68 0.28 -14.96 -4.61
C ASP A 68 -0.43 -14.38 -5.83
N TRP A 69 -1.40 -13.50 -5.59
CA TRP A 69 -2.15 -12.76 -6.61
C TRP A 69 -1.46 -11.47 -7.08
N ARG A 70 -0.36 -11.05 -6.44
CA ARG A 70 0.35 -9.82 -6.83
C ARG A 70 1.24 -10.04 -8.05
N GLU A 71 1.31 -9.02 -8.90
CA GLU A 71 2.14 -9.06 -10.12
C GLU A 71 3.63 -9.27 -9.84
N ASP A 72 4.11 -8.85 -8.67
CA ASP A 72 5.51 -8.97 -8.24
C ASP A 72 5.78 -10.25 -7.44
N PHE A 73 4.79 -11.13 -7.24
CA PHE A 73 4.92 -12.33 -6.41
C PHE A 73 6.07 -13.23 -6.89
N SER A 74 6.27 -13.33 -8.20
CA SER A 74 7.36 -14.13 -8.80
C SER A 74 8.77 -13.67 -8.44
N LEU A 75 8.93 -12.48 -7.84
CA LEU A 75 10.22 -12.00 -7.34
C LEU A 75 10.63 -12.64 -6.02
N PHE A 76 9.67 -13.14 -5.23
CA PHE A 76 9.96 -13.85 -3.99
C PHE A 76 10.55 -15.22 -4.29
N LYS A 77 11.65 -15.54 -3.63
CA LYS A 77 12.27 -16.86 -3.71
C LYS A 77 11.57 -17.80 -2.73
N PRO A 78 11.61 -19.13 -2.97
CA PRO A 78 11.03 -20.09 -2.03
C PRO A 78 11.55 -19.97 -0.59
N ASN A 79 12.80 -19.51 -0.40
CA ASN A 79 13.41 -19.32 0.92
C ASN A 79 13.21 -17.91 1.52
N ASP A 80 12.47 -17.04 0.85
CA ASP A 80 12.03 -15.75 1.40
C ASP A 80 10.73 -15.90 2.21
N SER A 81 9.95 -16.96 1.95
CA SER A 81 8.68 -17.24 2.63
C SER A 81 8.86 -18.17 3.83
N LEU A 82 8.04 -17.96 4.85
CA LEU A 82 7.94 -18.73 6.09
C LEU A 82 6.63 -19.55 6.07
N SER A 83 5.85 -19.55 7.14
CA SER A 83 4.55 -20.23 7.22
C SER A 83 3.48 -19.53 6.39
N ASP A 84 2.43 -20.28 6.04
CA ASP A 84 1.20 -19.72 5.49
C ASP A 84 0.54 -18.79 6.53
N MET A 85 -0.18 -17.77 6.05
CA MET A 85 -1.03 -16.96 6.89
C MET A 85 -2.39 -17.65 7.05
N GLU A 86 -2.82 -17.89 8.28
CA GLU A 86 -4.00 -18.74 8.56
C GLU A 86 -5.30 -18.14 8.00
N ASP A 87 -5.43 -16.80 8.03
CA ASP A 87 -6.66 -16.10 7.66
C ASP A 87 -6.78 -15.79 6.16
N TRP A 88 -5.70 -15.92 5.39
CA TRP A 88 -5.62 -15.45 4.00
C TRP A 88 -4.99 -16.50 3.08
N ILE A 89 -5.84 -17.15 2.28
CA ILE A 89 -5.41 -18.16 1.31
C ILE A 89 -4.53 -17.51 0.25
N GLY A 90 -3.35 -18.08 -0.01
CA GLY A 90 -2.38 -17.54 -0.97
C GLY A 90 -1.40 -16.55 -0.35
N GLU A 91 -1.51 -16.28 0.96
CA GLU A 91 -0.64 -15.38 1.68
C GLU A 91 0.34 -16.13 2.59
N ARG A 92 1.60 -15.71 2.61
CA ARG A 92 2.66 -16.33 3.43
C ARG A 92 3.47 -15.27 4.15
N TRP A 93 3.85 -15.55 5.39
CA TRP A 93 4.81 -14.73 6.12
C TRP A 93 6.16 -14.66 5.38
N LEU A 94 6.82 -13.52 5.45
CA LEU A 94 8.15 -13.29 4.87
C LEU A 94 9.21 -13.25 5.95
N ASP A 95 10.40 -13.79 5.64
CA ASP A 95 11.60 -13.52 6.41
C ASP A 95 12.10 -12.10 6.06
N VAL A 96 11.61 -11.10 6.80
CA VAL A 96 11.94 -9.68 6.62
C VAL A 96 13.41 -9.35 6.86
N THR A 97 14.22 -10.30 7.35
CA THR A 97 15.67 -10.12 7.51
C THR A 97 16.45 -10.39 6.21
N LYS A 98 15.79 -10.99 5.21
CA LYS A 98 16.42 -11.32 3.93
C LYS A 98 16.65 -10.07 3.06
N PRO A 99 17.84 -9.91 2.45
CA PRO A 99 18.09 -8.85 1.48
C PRO A 99 17.15 -8.88 0.27
N SER A 100 16.74 -10.06 -0.19
CA SER A 100 15.77 -10.23 -1.28
C SER A 100 14.42 -9.60 -0.96
N VAL A 101 13.89 -9.86 0.24
CA VAL A 101 12.64 -9.25 0.72
C VAL A 101 12.79 -7.74 0.81
N PHE A 102 13.90 -7.26 1.38
CA PHE A 102 14.19 -5.82 1.46
C PHE A 102 14.25 -5.14 0.07
N ASP A 103 14.85 -5.80 -0.92
CA ASP A 103 14.91 -5.31 -2.30
C ASP A 103 13.53 -5.22 -2.96
N ILE A 104 12.64 -6.18 -2.68
CA ILE A 104 11.25 -6.15 -3.18
C ILE A 104 10.48 -5.00 -2.53
N MET A 105 10.59 -4.81 -1.21
CA MET A 105 9.90 -3.71 -0.52
C MET A 105 10.39 -2.33 -0.97
N LYS A 106 11.69 -2.17 -1.29
CA LYS A 106 12.19 -0.94 -1.93
C LYS A 106 11.51 -0.68 -3.28
N LYS A 107 11.27 -1.72 -4.09
CA LYS A 107 10.54 -1.58 -5.36
C LYS A 107 9.08 -1.19 -5.13
N ARG A 108 8.40 -1.77 -4.13
CA ARG A 108 7.03 -1.38 -3.75
C ARG A 108 6.96 0.08 -3.30
N ILE A 109 7.90 0.55 -2.50
CA ILE A 109 7.99 1.97 -2.10
C ILE A 109 8.26 2.88 -3.31
N ALA A 110 9.14 2.46 -4.23
CA ALA A 110 9.40 3.21 -5.46
C ALA A 110 8.15 3.28 -6.36
N LEU A 111 7.39 2.19 -6.47
CA LEU A 111 6.11 2.15 -7.18
C LEU A 111 5.10 3.09 -6.54
N ALA A 112 4.99 3.13 -5.21
CA ALA A 112 4.12 4.06 -4.50
C ALA A 112 4.47 5.52 -4.83
N HIS A 113 5.77 5.85 -4.85
CA HIS A 113 6.23 7.18 -5.27
C HIS A 113 5.90 7.46 -6.75
N GLU A 114 6.12 6.51 -7.66
CA GLU A 114 5.82 6.68 -9.09
C GLU A 114 4.33 6.88 -9.37
N LYS A 115 3.46 6.16 -8.64
CA LYS A 115 2.01 6.32 -8.69
C LYS A 115 1.53 7.62 -8.05
N GLY A 116 2.38 8.28 -7.25
CA GLY A 116 2.09 9.57 -6.63
C GLY A 116 1.47 9.46 -5.24
N CYS A 117 1.67 8.38 -4.50
CA CYS A 117 1.22 8.27 -3.12
C CYS A 117 1.89 9.36 -2.24
N ASP A 118 1.15 9.94 -1.29
CA ASP A 118 1.70 10.91 -0.32
C ASP A 118 2.40 10.20 0.85
N ALA A 119 2.03 8.95 1.14
CA ALA A 119 2.65 8.06 2.12
C ALA A 119 2.40 6.58 1.77
N THR A 120 3.01 5.67 2.52
CA THR A 120 2.83 4.21 2.42
C THR A 120 2.26 3.65 3.71
N ASP A 121 1.44 2.60 3.61
CA ASP A 121 0.95 1.79 4.74
C ASP A 121 1.48 0.35 4.59
N PRO A 122 2.67 0.04 5.14
CA PRO A 122 3.27 -1.29 5.07
C PRO A 122 2.68 -2.22 6.15
N ASP A 123 1.90 -3.22 5.73
CA ASP A 123 1.20 -4.11 6.65
C ASP A 123 2.01 -5.36 7.07
N HIS A 124 1.50 -6.07 8.08
CA HIS A 124 2.00 -7.33 8.62
C HIS A 124 3.43 -7.24 9.20
N MET A 125 3.78 -6.10 9.78
CA MET A 125 5.09 -5.88 10.40
C MET A 125 5.22 -6.50 11.81
N ASP A 126 4.31 -7.38 12.20
CA ASP A 126 4.15 -7.96 13.52
C ASP A 126 4.41 -9.48 13.60
N GLY A 127 4.94 -10.09 12.53
CA GLY A 127 5.26 -11.52 12.45
C GLY A 127 6.37 -12.04 13.39
N TYR A 128 6.92 -11.20 14.29
CA TYR A 128 7.82 -11.64 15.36
C TYR A 128 7.09 -12.21 16.59
N ARG A 129 5.76 -12.07 16.62
CA ARG A 129 4.89 -12.55 17.70
C ARG A 129 4.61 -14.04 17.54
#